data_AF-A0A085M3M6-F1
#
_entry.id   AF-A0A085M3M6-F1
#
_cell.length_a   1.000
_cell.length_b   1.000
_cell.length_c   1.000
_cell.angle_alpha   90.00
_cell.angle_beta   90.00
_cell.angle_gamma   90.00
#
_symmetry.space_group_name_H-M   'P 1'
#
loop_
_entity.id
_entity.type
_entity.pdbx_description
1 polymer ?
#
loop_
_entity_poly.entity_id
_entity_poly.type
_entity_poly.pdbx_seq_one_letter_code
_entity_poly.pdbx_strand_id
1 'polypeptide(L)'
;MQFNTVVTLSALLTIFCIGTLALREDVKARIDCARKDCAAHQKLWKNSQNATLFRNYLKCLDDCIEEKLHLKGQEQQQLLAPSRHSQ
;
A
#
# COMPACT_ATOMS: atom_id res chain seq x y z
N MET A 1 20.52 19.98 -28.35
CA MET A 1 19.79 18.69 -28.26
C MET A 1 19.98 17.95 -26.92
N GLN A 2 20.96 18.30 -26.06
CA GLN A 2 21.16 17.61 -24.76
C GLN A 2 20.20 18.03 -23.62
N PHE A 3 19.68 19.27 -23.64
CA PHE A 3 18.77 19.74 -22.58
C PHE A 3 17.43 19.00 -22.58
N ASN A 4 16.87 18.70 -23.75
CA ASN A 4 15.58 18.03 -23.85
C ASN A 4 15.64 16.59 -23.31
N THR A 5 16.76 15.89 -23.51
CA THR A 5 16.98 14.54 -22.99
C THR A 5 17.14 14.53 -21.46
N VAL A 6 17.85 15.50 -20.89
CA VAL A 6 17.98 15.62 -19.43
C VAL A 6 16.63 15.90 -18.78
N VAL A 7 15.80 16.77 -19.36
CA VAL A 7 14.46 17.10 -18.85
C VAL A 7 13.50 15.91 -18.95
N THR A 8 13.54 15.16 -20.05
CA THR A 8 12.69 13.95 -20.19
C THR A 8 13.12 12.83 -19.25
N LEU A 9 14.42 12.58 -19.09
CA LEU A 9 14.92 11.58 -18.14
C LEU A 9 14.57 11.93 -16.69
N SER A 10 14.68 13.21 -16.31
CA SER A 10 14.32 13.67 -14.97
C SER A 10 12.81 13.56 -14.71
N ALA A 11 11.95 13.84 -15.69
CA ALA A 11 10.51 13.63 -15.57
C ALA A 11 10.12 12.13 -15.48
N LEU A 12 10.80 11.26 -16.22
CA LEU A 12 10.55 9.80 -16.13
C LEU A 12 11.01 9.23 -14.79
N LEU A 13 12.15 9.70 -14.28
CA LEU A 13 12.66 9.31 -12.96
C LEU A 13 11.72 9.73 -11.83
N THR A 14 11.14 10.93 -11.88
CA THR A 14 10.19 11.37 -10.84
C THR A 14 8.91 10.53 -10.85
N ILE A 15 8.36 10.20 -12.02
CA ILE A 15 7.19 9.32 -12.15
C ILE A 15 7.49 7.92 -11.61
N PHE A 16 8.64 7.35 -11.97
CA PHE A 16 9.08 6.05 -11.47
C PHE A 16 9.28 6.06 -9.95
N CYS A 17 9.91 7.11 -9.41
CA CYS A 17 10.10 7.29 -7.97
C CYS A 17 8.76 7.34 -7.21
N ILE A 18 7.77 8.08 -7.71
CA ILE A 18 6.44 8.16 -7.09
C ILE A 18 5.72 6.80 -7.15
N GLY A 19 5.83 6.08 -8.27
CA GLY A 19 5.30 4.72 -8.41
C GLY A 19 5.91 3.73 -7.42
N THR A 20 7.24 3.80 -7.21
CA THR A 20 7.93 2.96 -6.21
C THR A 20 7.59 3.31 -4.77
N LEU A 21 7.29 4.58 -4.47
CA LEU A 21 6.80 5.01 -3.15
C LEU A 21 5.41 4.43 -2.86
N ALA A 22 4.49 4.49 -3.82
CA ALA A 22 3.17 3.87 -3.71
C ALA A 22 3.26 2.34 -3.54
N LEU A 23 4.17 1.70 -4.29
CA LEU A 23 4.43 0.26 -4.17
C LEU A 23 5.00 -0.12 -2.80
N ARG A 24 5.83 0.74 -2.20
CA ARG A 24 6.39 0.51 -0.85
C ARG A 24 5.32 0.53 0.24
N GLU A 25 4.35 1.43 0.14
CA GLU A 25 3.27 1.54 1.12
C GLU A 25 2.28 0.37 1.00
N ASP A 26 1.96 -0.06 -0.22
CA ASP A 26 1.17 -1.28 -0.45
C ASP A 26 1.88 -2.53 0.08
N VAL A 27 3.18 -2.68 -0.19
CA VAL A 27 3.99 -3.79 0.34
C VAL A 27 4.05 -3.75 1.87
N LYS A 28 4.19 -2.56 2.46
CA LYS A 28 4.18 -2.40 3.92
C LYS A 28 2.83 -2.80 4.51
N ALA A 29 1.73 -2.34 3.93
CA ALA A 29 0.38 -2.72 4.36
C ALA A 29 0.17 -4.24 4.26
N ARG A 30 0.59 -4.87 3.15
CA ARG A 30 0.56 -6.33 2.98
C ARG A 30 1.35 -7.07 4.06
N ILE A 31 2.57 -6.62 4.37
CA ILE A 31 3.41 -7.24 5.40
C ILE A 31 2.80 -7.06 6.79
N ASP A 32 2.31 -5.86 7.13
CA ASP A 32 1.67 -5.60 8.43
C ASP A 32 0.40 -6.44 8.59
N CYS A 33 -0.49 -6.45 7.60
CA CYS A 33 -1.71 -7.25 7.60
C CYS A 33 -1.42 -8.75 7.73
N ALA A 34 -0.41 -9.25 7.00
CA ALA A 34 -0.01 -10.66 7.09
C ALA A 34 0.52 -11.05 8.47
N ARG A 35 1.27 -10.15 9.12
CA ARG A 35 1.97 -10.44 10.38
C ARG A 35 1.13 -10.16 11.62
N LYS A 36 0.20 -9.21 11.58
CA LYS A 36 -0.64 -8.81 12.72
C LYS A 36 -2.05 -9.36 12.56
N ASP A 37 -2.83 -8.75 11.67
CA ASP A 37 -4.28 -8.95 11.57
C ASP A 37 -4.64 -10.36 11.09
N CYS A 38 -3.88 -10.91 10.13
CA CYS A 38 -4.17 -12.20 9.50
C CYS A 38 -3.29 -13.36 9.99
N ALA A 39 -2.47 -13.15 11.03
CA ALA A 39 -1.54 -14.17 11.54
C ALA A 39 -2.26 -15.43 12.05
N ALA A 40 -3.44 -15.29 12.64
CA ALA A 40 -4.25 -16.42 13.11
C ALA A 40 -4.73 -17.29 11.94
N HIS A 41 -5.26 -16.67 10.87
CA HIS A 41 -5.66 -17.38 9.66
C HIS A 41 -4.48 -18.02 8.95
N GLN A 42 -3.32 -17.35 8.91
CA GLN A 42 -2.09 -17.91 8.38
C GLN A 42 -1.66 -19.17 9.15
N LYS A 43 -1.70 -19.13 10.48
CA LYS A 43 -1.34 -20.27 11.34
C LYS A 43 -2.32 -21.44 11.15
N LEU A 44 -3.62 -21.16 11.09
CA LEU A 44 -4.64 -22.18 10.83
C LEU A 44 -4.47 -22.85 9.47
N TRP A 45 -4.19 -22.07 8.43
CA TRP A 45 -3.89 -22.61 7.11
C TRP A 45 -2.59 -23.44 7.13
N LYS A 46 -1.49 -22.93 7.69
CA LYS A 46 -0.22 -23.67 7.77
C LYS A 46 -0.36 -25.02 8.47
N ASN A 47 -1.15 -25.08 9.53
CA ASN A 47 -1.33 -26.30 10.31
C ASN A 47 -2.24 -27.32 9.61
N SER A 48 -3.22 -26.86 8.84
CA SER A 48 -4.21 -27.73 8.19
C SER A 48 -3.88 -28.05 6.73
N GLN A 49 -3.10 -27.19 6.08
CA GLN A 49 -2.90 -27.13 4.62
C GLN A 49 -4.21 -27.16 3.81
N ASN A 50 -5.31 -26.73 4.43
CA ASN A 50 -6.64 -26.82 3.84
C ASN A 50 -6.89 -25.63 2.90
N ALA A 51 -7.41 -25.91 1.69
CA ALA A 51 -7.69 -24.89 0.68
C ALA A 51 -8.73 -23.84 1.12
N THR A 52 -9.70 -24.22 1.96
CA THR A 52 -10.68 -23.27 2.53
C THR A 52 -10.01 -22.33 3.53
N LEU A 53 -9.14 -22.85 4.39
CA LEU A 53 -8.39 -22.00 5.33
C LEU A 53 -7.39 -21.09 4.62
N PHE A 54 -6.85 -21.54 3.48
CA PHE A 54 -6.06 -20.68 2.60
C PHE A 54 -6.89 -19.52 2.04
N ARG A 55 -8.08 -19.80 1.50
CA ARG A 55 -8.99 -18.75 1.00
C ARG A 55 -9.37 -17.77 2.11
N ASN A 56 -9.61 -18.24 3.33
CA ASN A 56 -9.91 -17.38 4.46
C ASN A 56 -8.71 -16.48 4.83
N TYR A 57 -7.49 -17.01 4.75
CA TYR A 57 -6.28 -16.22 4.93
C TYR A 57 -6.12 -15.14 3.85
N LEU A 58 -6.34 -15.50 2.57
CA LEU A 58 -6.30 -14.53 1.48
C LEU A 58 -7.36 -13.45 1.62
N LYS A 59 -8.60 -13.84 1.96
CA LYS A 59 -9.69 -12.88 2.19
C LYS A 59 -9.36 -11.90 3.31
N CYS A 60 -8.79 -12.39 4.42
CA CYS A 60 -8.34 -11.52 5.50
C CYS A 60 -7.29 -10.51 5.02
N LEU A 61 -6.33 -10.94 4.18
CA LEU A 61 -5.31 -10.05 3.64
C LEU A 61 -5.94 -8.95 2.79
N ASP A 62 -6.81 -9.29 1.85
CA ASP A 62 -7.45 -8.32 0.96
C ASP A 62 -8.28 -7.30 1.75
N ASP A 63 -9.13 -7.77 2.67
CA ASP A 63 -9.97 -6.90 3.50
C ASP A 63 -9.10 -5.93 4.34
N CYS A 64 -7.98 -6.40 4.91
CA CYS A 64 -7.06 -5.56 5.68
C CYS A 64 -6.28 -4.56 4.82
N ILE A 65 -5.78 -4.98 3.65
CA ILE A 65 -5.02 -4.10 2.75
C ILE A 65 -5.94 -3.00 2.23
N GLU A 66 -7.18 -3.33 1.86
CA GLU A 66 -8.18 -2.35 1.42
C GLU A 66 -8.44 -1.30 2.51
N GLU A 67 -8.62 -1.72 3.76
CA GLU A 67 -8.79 -0.79 4.89
C GLU A 67 -7.57 0.14 5.06
N LYS A 68 -6.35 -0.41 5.05
CA LYS A 68 -5.11 0.37 5.20
C LYS A 68 -4.90 1.35 4.04
N LEU A 69 -5.23 0.96 2.81
CA LEU A 69 -5.09 1.82 1.64
C LEU A 69 -6.16 2.92 1.61
N HIS A 70 -7.40 2.62 1.99
CA HIS A 70 -8.45 3.64 2.11
C HIS A 70 -8.11 4.70 3.17
N LEU A 71 -7.62 4.29 4.34
CA LEU A 71 -7.18 5.22 5.39
C LEU A 71 -6.03 6.13 4.92
N LYS A 72 -5.06 5.58 4.17
CA LYS A 72 -3.95 6.37 3.61
C LYS A 72 -4.38 7.36 2.55
N GLY A 73 -5.32 6.99 1.68
CA GLY A 73 -5.89 7.92 0.69
C GLY A 73 -6.51 9.16 1.34
N GLN A 74 -7.19 8.98 2.48
CA GLN A 74 -7.77 10.10 3.24
C GLN A 74 -6.70 10.93 3.97
N GLU A 75 -5.71 10.29 4.61
CA GLU A 75 -4.64 10.98 5.33
C GLU A 75 -3.77 11.83 4.37
N GLN A 76 -3.45 11.31 3.18
CA GLN A 76 -2.72 12.06 2.14
C GLN A 76 -3.53 13.20 1.52
N GLN A 77 -4.87 13.08 1.43
CA GLN A 77 -5.73 14.19 1.01
C GLN A 77 -5.85 15.28 2.09
N GLN A 78 -5.80 14.92 3.37
CA GLN A 78 -5.86 15.86 4.48
C GLN A 78 -4.55 16.61 4.69
N LEU A 79 -3.41 16.00 4.34
CA LEU A 79 -2.10 16.66 4.32
C LEU A 79 -1.94 17.65 3.14
N LEU A 80 -2.71 17.47 2.06
CA LEU A 80 -2.70 18.36 0.89
C LEU A 80 -3.77 19.47 0.94
N ALA A 81 -4.68 19.43 1.93
CA ALA A 81 -5.63 20.50 2.17
C ALA A 81 -4.94 21.64 2.94
N PRO A 82 -4.79 22.85 2.37
CA PRO A 82 -4.21 23.97 3.11
C PRO A 82 -5.07 24.27 4.33
N SER A 83 -4.43 24.31 5.50
CA SER A 83 -5.04 24.79 6.74
C SER A 83 -5.67 26.17 6.50
N ARG A 84 -7.00 26.22 6.34
CA ARG A 84 -7.75 27.46 6.59
C ARG A 84 -7.84 27.65 8.11
N HIS A 85 -6.77 28.17 8.70
CA HIS A 85 -6.91 29.03 9.86
C HIS A 85 -7.34 30.40 9.31
N SER A 86 -8.65 30.67 9.31
CA SER A 86 -9.10 32.06 9.23
C SER A 86 -9.05 32.63 10.63
N GLN A 87 -8.26 33.70 10.76
CA GLN A 87 -8.50 34.77 11.74
C GLN A 87 -9.94 35.26 11.66
#